data_AF-A0A932PIS9-F1
#
_entry.id   AF-A0A932PIS9-F1
#
_cell.length_a   1.000
_cell.length_b   1.000
_cell.length_c   1.000
_cell.angle_alpha   90.00
_cell.angle_beta   90.00
_cell.angle_gamma   90.00
#
_symmetry.space_group_name_H-M   'P 1'
#
loop_
_entity.id
_entity.type
_entity.pdbx_description
1 polymer ?
#
loop_
_entity_poly.entity_id
_entity_poly.type
_entity_poly.pdbx_seq_one_letter_code
_entity_poly.pdbx_strand_id
1 'polypeptide(L)'
;MAKSFLGNKPPILEFSVMVGVQSETVTLEQGNVVGRWADNSVDFIDLKSPLLCEKFANWQDTPEGIVAFTKKYGPLLLRPCFREERGHTFSFTVDDWRSCQASIRRLWNLKAPNLDIFPDELAVTLKRSIAEGTFVDSGTAVTVQSDEVLQFYPGKATLRVNTLARLIELEVSACPREYLKVCRFCQTCFIEPDKRVVYCGKRKCRSQGKNESNRIAWHRNKAKWTKKHKSE
;
A
#
# COMPACT_ATOMS: atom_id res chain seq x y z
N MET A 1 -21.92 -34.46 -11.53
CA MET A 1 -21.53 -33.02 -11.53
C MET A 1 -20.07 -32.92 -11.17
N ALA A 2 -19.22 -32.41 -12.06
CA ALA A 2 -17.82 -32.16 -11.75
C ALA A 2 -17.74 -31.02 -10.72
N LYS A 3 -17.14 -31.27 -9.55
CA LYS A 3 -16.83 -30.20 -8.61
C LYS A 3 -15.74 -29.33 -9.25
N SER A 4 -15.93 -28.01 -9.26
CA SER A 4 -14.87 -27.07 -9.63
C SER A 4 -13.61 -27.38 -8.82
N PHE A 5 -12.44 -27.39 -9.47
CA PHE A 5 -11.13 -27.59 -8.81
C PHE A 5 -10.88 -26.58 -7.68
N LEU A 6 -11.51 -25.41 -7.75
CA LEU A 6 -11.41 -24.34 -6.76
C LEU A 6 -12.42 -24.49 -5.60
N GLY A 7 -13.30 -25.49 -5.66
CA GLY A 7 -14.39 -25.68 -4.70
C GLY A 7 -15.57 -24.74 -4.94
N ASN A 8 -16.50 -24.71 -3.99
CA ASN A 8 -17.73 -23.91 -4.04
C ASN A 8 -17.56 -22.50 -3.44
N LYS A 9 -16.38 -22.20 -2.89
CA LYS A 9 -16.04 -20.89 -2.31
C LYS A 9 -15.05 -20.19 -3.24
N PRO A 10 -15.08 -18.86 -3.34
CA PRO A 10 -14.04 -18.13 -4.07
C PRO A 10 -12.67 -18.46 -3.45
N PRO A 11 -11.65 -18.74 -4.26
CA PRO A 11 -10.33 -19.05 -3.75
C PRO A 11 -9.73 -17.84 -3.04
N ILE A 12 -8.95 -18.09 -1.99
CA ILE A 12 -8.14 -17.04 -1.37
C ILE A 12 -6.97 -16.76 -2.33
N LEU A 13 -6.88 -15.53 -2.83
CA LEU A 13 -5.73 -15.08 -3.61
C LEU A 13 -4.62 -14.61 -2.66
N GLU A 14 -3.43 -15.15 -2.83
CA GLU A 14 -2.23 -14.74 -2.11
C GLU A 14 -1.20 -14.19 -3.09
N PHE A 15 -0.45 -13.19 -2.65
CA PHE A 15 0.68 -12.66 -3.39
C PHE A 15 1.98 -13.11 -2.73
N SER A 16 2.97 -13.48 -3.54
CA SER A 16 4.30 -13.81 -3.05
C SER A 16 5.38 -13.22 -3.94
N VAL A 17 6.55 -12.99 -3.36
CA VAL A 17 7.74 -12.54 -4.08
C VAL A 17 8.95 -13.24 -3.49
N MET A 18 9.92 -13.59 -4.31
CA MET A 18 11.20 -14.04 -3.76
C MET A 18 12.03 -12.83 -3.39
N VAL A 19 12.45 -12.78 -2.12
CA VAL A 19 13.36 -11.76 -1.61
C VAL A 19 14.38 -12.40 -0.68
N GLY A 20 15.44 -11.66 -0.40
CA GLY A 20 16.48 -12.06 0.53
C GLY A 20 17.81 -11.43 0.16
N VAL A 21 18.42 -10.74 1.11
CA VAL A 21 19.74 -10.13 0.96
C VAL A 21 20.62 -10.54 2.14
N GLN A 22 21.93 -10.57 1.92
CA GLN A 22 22.92 -10.65 2.99
C GLN A 22 22.94 -9.30 3.71
N SER A 23 22.16 -9.16 4.80
CA SER A 23 21.85 -7.88 5.45
C SER A 23 23.09 -7.07 5.86
N GLU A 24 24.15 -7.76 6.27
CA GLU A 24 25.44 -7.22 6.65
C GLU A 24 26.20 -6.59 5.47
N THR A 25 25.94 -7.04 4.24
CA THR A 25 26.59 -6.53 3.03
C THR A 25 25.92 -5.28 2.46
N VAL A 26 24.71 -4.94 2.94
CA VAL A 26 23.95 -3.82 2.38
C VAL A 26 24.50 -2.49 2.92
N THR A 27 25.06 -1.68 2.03
CA THR A 27 25.72 -0.41 2.32
C THR A 27 25.26 0.69 1.37
N LEU A 28 25.58 1.94 1.70
CA LEU A 28 25.36 3.11 0.84
C LEU A 28 26.70 3.56 0.26
N GLU A 29 26.82 3.57 -1.07
CA GLU A 29 28.03 3.95 -1.81
C GLU A 29 27.68 4.96 -2.89
N GLN A 30 28.17 6.20 -2.76
CA GLN A 30 27.99 7.27 -3.77
C GLN A 30 26.52 7.50 -4.18
N GLY A 31 25.58 7.40 -3.24
CA GLY A 31 24.14 7.56 -3.52
C GLY A 31 23.45 6.30 -4.05
N ASN A 32 24.17 5.19 -4.17
CA ASN A 32 23.63 3.87 -4.49
C ASN A 32 23.55 3.00 -3.25
N VAL A 33 22.50 2.19 -3.16
CA VAL A 33 22.43 1.10 -2.20
C VAL A 33 22.95 -0.14 -2.88
N VAL A 34 24.04 -0.67 -2.35
CA VAL A 34 24.69 -1.88 -2.86
C VAL A 34 24.62 -3.00 -1.81
N GLY A 35 24.74 -4.24 -2.24
CA GLY A 35 24.79 -5.39 -1.35
C GLY A 35 24.82 -6.69 -2.12
N ARG A 36 24.66 -7.82 -1.43
CA ARG A 36 24.59 -9.15 -2.05
C ARG A 36 23.24 -9.81 -1.79
N TRP A 37 22.78 -10.56 -2.77
CA TRP A 37 21.62 -11.45 -2.59
C TRP A 37 21.96 -12.56 -1.58
N ALA A 38 20.97 -13.00 -0.81
CA ALA A 38 21.13 -14.15 0.07
C ALA A 38 21.20 -15.45 -0.76
N ASP A 39 22.06 -16.39 -0.36
CA ASP A 39 22.22 -17.67 -1.07
C ASP A 39 20.95 -18.53 -1.02
N ASN A 40 20.16 -18.35 0.04
CA ASN A 40 18.87 -19.01 0.25
C ASN A 40 17.77 -17.95 0.23
N SER A 41 17.41 -17.45 -0.94
CA SER A 41 16.20 -16.62 -1.07
C SER A 41 14.99 -17.43 -0.64
N VAL A 42 14.14 -16.84 0.20
CA VAL A 42 12.91 -17.47 0.67
C VAL A 42 11.75 -16.83 -0.10
N ASP A 43 10.74 -17.62 -0.46
CA ASP A 43 9.46 -17.04 -0.91
C ASP A 43 8.91 -16.22 0.26
N PHE A 44 8.91 -14.90 0.11
CA PHE A 44 8.24 -14.01 1.03
C PHE A 44 6.75 -14.04 0.71
N ILE A 45 6.02 -14.63 1.64
CA ILE A 45 4.58 -14.77 1.60
C ILE A 45 4.04 -13.86 2.69
N ASP A 46 3.62 -12.64 2.33
CA ASP A 46 3.02 -11.73 3.31
C ASP A 46 1.54 -12.06 3.47
N LEU A 47 1.20 -12.78 4.53
CA LEU A 47 -0.20 -13.13 4.81
C LEU A 47 -0.73 -12.61 6.13
N LYS A 48 0.12 -12.19 7.07
CA LYS A 48 -0.32 -11.99 8.46
C LYS A 48 0.50 -10.96 9.24
N SER A 49 0.54 -9.71 8.80
CA SER A 49 0.98 -8.57 9.64
C SER A 49 0.71 -7.26 8.88
N PRO A 50 0.85 -6.04 9.46
CA PRO A 50 0.42 -4.83 8.77
C PRO A 50 1.00 -4.80 7.36
N LEU A 51 0.12 -4.61 6.38
CA LEU A 51 0.39 -4.82 4.97
C LEU A 51 1.69 -4.10 4.60
N LEU A 52 2.60 -4.80 3.93
CA LEU A 52 3.89 -4.28 3.54
C LEU A 52 3.76 -2.93 2.83
N CYS A 53 2.71 -2.74 2.03
CA CYS A 53 2.39 -1.48 1.38
C CYS A 53 2.20 -0.30 2.35
N GLU A 54 1.51 -0.50 3.49
CA GLU A 54 1.37 0.55 4.51
C GLU A 54 2.72 0.88 5.14
N LYS A 55 3.52 -0.14 5.47
CA LYS A 55 4.86 0.07 6.04
C LYS A 55 5.76 0.82 5.06
N PHE A 56 5.78 0.40 3.80
CA PHE A 56 6.61 0.99 2.76
C PHE A 56 6.20 2.43 2.47
N ALA A 57 4.91 2.70 2.31
CA ALA A 57 4.39 4.04 2.03
C ALA A 57 4.74 5.07 3.12
N ASN A 58 5.00 4.62 4.35
CA ASN A 58 5.35 5.47 5.49
C ASN A 58 6.79 5.28 5.98
N TRP A 59 7.60 4.49 5.26
CA TRP A 59 8.99 4.26 5.63
C TRP A 59 9.81 5.55 5.44
N GLN A 60 10.85 5.73 6.23
CA GLN A 60 11.73 6.91 6.12
C GLN A 60 12.48 6.88 4.78
N ASP A 61 12.46 8.00 4.06
CA ASP A 61 13.09 8.21 2.75
C ASP A 61 14.51 8.79 2.85
N THR A 62 15.09 8.78 4.04
CA THR A 62 16.51 9.07 4.25
C THR A 62 17.36 7.90 3.74
N PRO A 63 18.61 8.14 3.29
CA PRO A 63 19.47 7.06 2.80
C PRO A 63 19.62 5.89 3.80
N GLU A 64 19.71 6.17 5.10
CA GLU A 64 19.81 5.17 6.16
C GLU A 64 18.51 4.36 6.30
N GLY A 65 17.37 5.04 6.20
CA GLY A 65 16.05 4.41 6.20
C GLY A 65 15.89 3.45 5.02
N ILE A 66 16.38 3.84 3.85
CA ILE A 66 16.35 3.03 2.62
C ILE A 66 17.27 1.81 2.75
N VAL A 67 18.49 1.98 3.27
CA VAL A 67 19.38 0.85 3.58
C VAL A 67 18.73 -0.09 4.58
N ALA A 68 18.12 0.43 5.65
CA ALA A 68 17.43 -0.38 6.66
C ALA A 68 16.22 -1.14 6.08
N PHE A 69 15.46 -0.52 5.18
CA PHE A 69 14.38 -1.19 4.44
C PHE A 69 14.94 -2.35 3.60
N THR A 70 16.01 -2.06 2.84
CA THR A 70 16.62 -3.00 1.91
C THR A 70 17.23 -4.20 2.64
N LYS A 71 17.88 -3.99 3.78
CA LYS A 71 18.35 -5.07 4.66
C LYS A 71 17.21 -5.99 5.07
N LYS A 72 16.05 -5.42 5.38
CA LYS A 72 14.91 -6.16 5.93
C LYS A 72 14.09 -6.88 4.86
N TYR A 73 13.83 -6.25 3.73
CA TYR A 73 12.89 -6.75 2.72
C TYR A 73 13.53 -6.99 1.35
N GLY A 74 14.73 -6.48 1.10
CA GLY A 74 15.41 -6.55 -0.20
C GLY A 74 15.17 -5.32 -1.09
N PRO A 75 15.82 -5.27 -2.27
CA PRO A 75 15.63 -4.22 -3.26
C PRO A 75 14.21 -4.22 -3.84
N LEU A 76 13.69 -3.04 -4.16
CA LEU A 76 12.31 -2.88 -4.64
C LEU A 76 12.12 -3.35 -6.07
N LEU A 77 12.96 -2.86 -6.98
CA LEU A 77 12.79 -2.94 -8.43
C LEU A 77 13.63 -4.05 -9.07
N LEU A 78 14.52 -4.66 -8.30
CA LEU A 78 15.42 -5.70 -8.79
C LEU A 78 14.85 -7.07 -8.50
N ARG A 79 14.95 -7.94 -9.49
CA ARG A 79 14.61 -9.35 -9.38
C ARG A 79 15.86 -10.14 -8.97
N PRO A 80 15.75 -11.09 -8.03
CA PRO A 80 16.88 -11.98 -7.76
C PRO A 80 17.16 -12.85 -8.99
N CYS A 81 18.43 -12.99 -9.40
CA CYS A 81 18.82 -13.80 -10.55
C CYS A 81 19.08 -15.25 -10.08
N PHE A 82 18.31 -16.22 -10.58
CA PHE A 82 18.24 -17.57 -9.97
C PHE A 82 19.12 -18.63 -10.60
N ARG A 83 19.58 -18.45 -11.84
CA ARG A 83 20.05 -19.61 -12.61
C ARG A 83 21.55 -19.84 -12.61
N GLU A 84 22.43 -18.82 -12.55
CA GLU A 84 23.87 -19.08 -12.78
C GLU A 84 24.83 -18.24 -11.91
N GLU A 85 24.30 -17.46 -10.96
CA GLU A 85 25.01 -16.31 -10.39
C GLU A 85 24.81 -16.19 -8.86
N ARG A 86 25.15 -17.24 -8.10
CA ARG A 86 25.15 -17.18 -6.62
C ARG A 86 26.24 -16.23 -6.15
N GLY A 87 25.91 -15.31 -5.25
CA GLY A 87 26.84 -14.30 -4.72
C GLY A 87 26.89 -12.99 -5.51
N HIS A 88 25.96 -12.75 -6.44
CA HIS A 88 25.95 -11.49 -7.19
C HIS A 88 25.54 -10.31 -6.33
N THR A 89 26.19 -9.19 -6.62
CA THR A 89 25.86 -7.92 -6.01
C THR A 89 24.62 -7.33 -6.68
N PHE A 90 23.87 -6.55 -5.93
CA PHE A 90 22.87 -5.65 -6.48
C PHE A 90 23.32 -4.21 -6.25
N SER A 91 22.83 -3.30 -7.08
CA SER A 91 23.00 -1.86 -6.93
C SER A 91 21.78 -1.15 -7.48
N PHE A 92 21.27 -0.16 -6.76
CA PHE A 92 20.24 0.75 -7.25
C PHE A 92 20.40 2.13 -6.61
N THR A 93 19.89 3.17 -7.28
CA THR A 93 20.02 4.53 -6.76
C THR A 93 19.00 4.79 -5.65
N VAL A 94 19.36 5.64 -4.69
CA VAL A 94 18.41 6.15 -3.68
C VAL A 94 17.20 6.83 -4.34
N ASP A 95 17.39 7.47 -5.50
CA ASP A 95 16.33 8.18 -6.20
C ASP A 95 15.33 7.24 -6.90
N ASP A 96 15.78 6.08 -7.39
CA ASP A 96 14.87 5.03 -7.91
C ASP A 96 13.95 4.51 -6.80
N TRP A 97 14.51 4.30 -5.61
CA TRP A 97 13.75 3.87 -4.44
C TRP A 97 12.70 4.91 -4.03
N ARG A 98 13.10 6.19 -3.96
CA ARG A 98 12.20 7.31 -3.62
C ARG A 98 11.11 7.48 -4.67
N SER A 99 11.47 7.40 -5.94
CA SER A 99 10.54 7.45 -7.08
C SER A 99 9.50 6.33 -6.99
N CYS A 100 9.93 5.12 -6.62
CA CYS A 100 9.03 4.00 -6.36
C CYS A 100 8.10 4.29 -5.18
N GLN A 101 8.61 4.78 -4.04
CA GLN A 101 7.80 5.12 -2.87
C GLN A 101 6.77 6.22 -3.18
N ALA A 102 7.17 7.26 -3.89
CA ALA A 102 6.30 8.34 -4.34
C ALA A 102 5.20 7.82 -5.27
N SER A 103 5.53 6.89 -6.18
CA SER A 103 4.56 6.26 -7.09
C SER A 103 3.53 5.42 -6.34
N ILE A 104 3.95 4.62 -5.35
CA ILE A 104 3.04 3.85 -4.50
C ILE A 104 2.15 4.79 -3.66
N ARG A 105 2.70 5.86 -3.09
CA ARG A 105 1.90 6.88 -2.37
C ARG A 105 0.91 7.58 -3.29
N ARG A 106 1.28 7.84 -4.55
CA ARG A 106 0.37 8.40 -5.56
C ARG A 106 -0.76 7.43 -5.88
N LEU A 107 -0.46 6.16 -6.12
CA LEU A 107 -1.47 5.11 -6.32
C LEU A 107 -2.42 5.02 -5.11
N TRP A 108 -1.86 5.03 -3.90
CA TRP A 108 -2.63 5.05 -2.66
C TRP A 108 -3.60 6.23 -2.60
N ASN A 109 -3.12 7.43 -2.92
CA ASN A 109 -3.92 8.66 -2.92
C ASN A 109 -5.03 8.66 -3.97
N LEU A 110 -4.73 8.22 -5.20
CA LEU A 110 -5.73 8.09 -6.26
C LEU A 110 -6.86 7.14 -5.86
N LYS A 111 -6.52 6.10 -5.10
CA LYS A 111 -7.50 5.15 -4.61
C LYS A 111 -8.23 5.67 -3.37
N ALA A 112 -7.55 6.24 -2.38
CA ALA A 112 -8.17 6.67 -1.13
C ALA A 112 -9.34 7.66 -1.37
N PRO A 113 -10.55 7.42 -0.82
CA PRO A 113 -11.73 8.25 -1.08
C PRO A 113 -11.71 9.63 -0.41
N ASN A 114 -10.77 9.88 0.50
CA ASN A 114 -10.81 10.98 1.46
C ASN A 114 -10.00 12.23 1.07
N LEU A 115 -9.51 12.31 -0.18
CA LEU A 115 -8.90 13.54 -0.65
C LEU A 115 -10.01 14.49 -1.12
N ASP A 116 -10.38 15.42 -0.23
CA ASP A 116 -11.13 16.65 -0.54
C ASP A 116 -10.37 17.56 -1.55
N ILE A 117 -9.29 17.06 -2.18
CA ILE A 117 -8.30 17.84 -2.93
C ILE A 117 -8.60 17.90 -4.43
N PHE A 118 -9.38 16.97 -5.00
CA PHE A 118 -9.87 17.09 -6.39
C PHE A 118 -11.26 16.48 -6.56
N PRO A 119 -12.32 17.00 -5.90
CA PRO A 119 -13.68 16.54 -6.15
C PRO A 119 -14.03 16.68 -7.63
N ASP A 120 -13.65 17.78 -8.27
CA ASP A 120 -14.15 18.12 -9.59
C ASP A 120 -13.46 17.34 -10.72
N GLU A 121 -12.13 17.23 -10.78
CA GLU A 121 -11.46 16.47 -11.85
C GLU A 121 -11.67 14.95 -11.72
N LEU A 122 -11.64 14.43 -10.49
CA LEU A 122 -11.88 13.01 -10.26
C LEU A 122 -13.36 12.67 -10.48
N ALA A 123 -14.29 13.54 -10.06
CA ALA A 123 -15.71 13.34 -10.36
C ALA A 123 -16.01 13.52 -11.84
N VAL A 124 -15.35 14.42 -12.56
CA VAL A 124 -15.50 14.55 -14.03
C VAL A 124 -15.03 13.27 -14.72
N THR A 125 -13.88 12.74 -14.32
CA THR A 125 -13.34 11.50 -14.89
C THR A 125 -14.24 10.30 -14.56
N LEU A 126 -14.69 10.19 -13.31
CA LEU A 126 -15.59 9.13 -12.86
C LEU A 126 -16.97 9.23 -13.51
N LYS A 127 -17.57 10.43 -13.58
CA LYS A 127 -18.86 10.67 -14.25
C LYS A 127 -18.80 10.35 -15.72
N ARG A 128 -17.70 10.69 -16.40
CA ARG A 128 -17.46 10.33 -17.80
C ARG A 128 -17.42 8.80 -17.97
N SER A 129 -16.65 8.09 -17.15
CA SER A 129 -16.62 6.62 -17.20
C SER A 129 -17.96 5.96 -16.87
N ILE A 130 -18.74 6.52 -15.94
CA ILE A 130 -20.10 6.05 -15.64
C ILE A 130 -21.05 6.31 -16.82
N ALA A 131 -21.03 7.51 -17.39
CA ALA A 131 -21.90 7.90 -18.51
C ALA A 131 -21.59 7.13 -19.80
N GLU A 132 -20.32 6.78 -20.02
CA GLU A 132 -19.88 5.95 -21.14
C GLU A 132 -20.14 4.45 -20.91
N GLY A 133 -20.68 4.06 -19.74
CA GLY A 133 -20.92 2.66 -19.38
C GLY A 133 -19.64 1.83 -19.23
N THR A 134 -18.48 2.49 -19.10
CA THR A 134 -17.17 1.85 -18.95
C THR A 134 -16.78 1.64 -17.48
N PHE A 135 -17.48 2.29 -16.54
CA PHE A 135 -17.30 2.06 -15.12
C PHE A 135 -18.08 0.81 -14.68
N VAL A 136 -17.41 -0.33 -14.72
CA VAL A 136 -17.84 -1.52 -14.01
C VAL A 136 -17.03 -1.56 -12.72
N ASP A 137 -17.71 -1.55 -11.56
CA ASP A 137 -17.07 -1.91 -10.27
C ASP A 137 -16.84 -3.43 -10.24
N SER A 138 -16.14 -3.95 -11.26
CA SER A 138 -15.91 -5.37 -11.50
C SER A 138 -14.75 -5.93 -10.65
N GLY A 139 -14.43 -5.28 -9.54
CA GLY A 139 -13.22 -5.55 -8.78
C GLY A 139 -11.96 -5.03 -9.46
N THR A 140 -10.83 -5.20 -8.80
CA THR A 140 -9.52 -4.80 -9.34
C THR A 140 -9.05 -5.88 -10.31
N ALA A 141 -9.03 -5.55 -11.61
CA ALA A 141 -8.35 -6.37 -12.59
C ALA A 141 -6.83 -6.25 -12.40
N VAL A 142 -6.15 -7.39 -12.26
CA VAL A 142 -4.69 -7.46 -12.19
C VAL A 142 -4.18 -8.18 -13.43
N THR A 143 -3.34 -7.50 -14.20
CA THR A 143 -2.63 -8.12 -15.33
C THR A 143 -1.45 -8.93 -14.80
N VAL A 144 -1.41 -10.22 -15.13
CA VAL A 144 -0.27 -11.11 -14.85
C VAL A 144 0.81 -10.85 -15.90
N GLN A 145 2.04 -10.53 -15.47
CA GLN A 145 3.17 -10.30 -16.38
C GLN A 145 3.79 -11.62 -16.86
N SER A 146 4.56 -11.58 -17.95
CA SER A 146 5.12 -12.77 -18.61
C SER A 146 6.07 -13.59 -17.73
N ASP A 147 6.64 -13.00 -16.69
CA ASP A 147 7.56 -13.63 -15.76
C ASP A 147 7.00 -13.83 -14.33
N GLU A 148 5.71 -13.54 -14.16
CA GLU A 148 4.94 -13.88 -12.96
C GLU A 148 4.35 -15.29 -13.09
N VAL A 149 4.08 -15.94 -11.96
CA VAL A 149 3.55 -17.31 -11.94
C VAL A 149 2.27 -17.35 -11.11
N LEU A 150 1.15 -17.69 -11.76
CA LEU A 150 -0.12 -17.95 -11.09
C LEU A 150 -0.29 -19.45 -10.86
N GLN A 151 -0.31 -19.86 -9.59
CA GLN A 151 -0.47 -21.25 -9.17
C GLN A 151 -1.83 -21.45 -8.51
N PHE A 152 -2.49 -22.56 -8.84
CA PHE A 152 -3.80 -22.92 -8.28
C PHE A 152 -3.67 -24.12 -7.36
N TYR A 153 -4.24 -23.99 -6.17
CA TYR A 153 -4.37 -25.04 -5.17
C TYR A 153 -5.86 -25.19 -4.80
N PRO A 154 -6.28 -26.33 -4.21
CA PRO A 154 -7.65 -26.47 -3.72
C PRO A 154 -8.04 -25.34 -2.75
N GLY A 155 -8.96 -24.46 -3.17
CA GLY A 155 -9.46 -23.32 -2.39
C GLY A 155 -8.52 -22.10 -2.30
N LYS A 156 -7.42 -22.08 -3.06
CA LYS A 156 -6.39 -21.03 -2.98
C LYS A 156 -5.73 -20.78 -4.33
N ALA A 157 -5.42 -19.53 -4.63
CA ALA A 157 -4.57 -19.16 -5.75
C ALA A 157 -3.38 -18.35 -5.21
N THR A 158 -2.19 -18.56 -5.76
CA THR A 158 -0.99 -17.81 -5.40
C THR A 158 -0.43 -17.17 -6.66
N LEU A 159 -0.36 -15.84 -6.68
CA LEU A 159 0.33 -15.09 -7.72
C LEU A 159 1.73 -14.71 -7.21
N ARG A 160 2.75 -15.36 -7.76
CA ARG A 160 4.14 -15.05 -7.50
C ARG A 160 4.63 -13.98 -8.45
N VAL A 161 5.01 -12.83 -7.90
CA VAL A 161 5.55 -11.70 -8.65
C VAL A 161 7.07 -11.66 -8.66
N ASN A 162 7.62 -10.88 -9.58
CA ASN A 162 9.05 -10.81 -9.87
C ASN A 162 9.83 -9.78 -9.04
N THR A 163 9.15 -8.79 -8.47
CA THR A 163 9.76 -7.66 -7.74
C THR A 163 8.94 -7.28 -6.51
N LEU A 164 9.62 -6.75 -5.48
CA LEU A 164 8.96 -6.32 -4.25
C LEU A 164 8.06 -5.10 -4.48
N ALA A 165 8.45 -4.20 -5.40
CA ALA A 165 7.62 -3.08 -5.83
C ALA A 165 6.28 -3.55 -6.41
N ARG A 166 6.31 -4.57 -7.27
CA ARG A 166 5.09 -5.15 -7.86
C ARG A 166 4.19 -5.76 -6.80
N LEU A 167 4.76 -6.48 -5.82
CA LEU A 167 3.98 -7.01 -4.69
C LEU A 167 3.24 -5.89 -3.95
N ILE A 168 3.96 -4.82 -3.59
CA ILE A 168 3.40 -3.67 -2.88
C ILE A 168 2.30 -2.98 -3.69
N GLU A 169 2.51 -2.81 -5.01
CA GLU A 169 1.51 -2.25 -5.92
C GLU A 169 0.23 -3.09 -5.93
N LEU A 170 0.36 -4.42 -5.98
CA LEU A 170 -0.77 -5.34 -5.93
C LEU A 170 -1.49 -5.30 -4.60
N GLU A 171 -0.79 -5.15 -3.48
CA GLU A 171 -1.45 -4.98 -2.16
C GLU A 171 -2.31 -3.72 -2.12
N VAL A 172 -1.79 -2.58 -2.57
CA VAL A 172 -2.57 -1.33 -2.65
C VAL A 172 -3.75 -1.50 -3.62
N SER A 173 -3.50 -2.14 -4.76
CA SER A 173 -4.50 -2.36 -5.80
C SER A 173 -5.58 -3.35 -5.38
N ALA A 174 -5.28 -4.36 -4.57
CA ALA A 174 -6.25 -5.33 -4.08
C ALA A 174 -7.00 -4.84 -2.82
N CYS A 175 -6.42 -3.90 -2.06
CA CYS A 175 -7.04 -3.38 -0.84
C CYS A 175 -8.35 -2.62 -1.14
N PRO A 176 -9.49 -2.87 -0.46
CA PRO A 176 -10.72 -2.12 -0.68
C PRO A 176 -10.50 -0.61 -0.58
N ARG A 177 -11.05 0.13 -1.55
CA ARG A 177 -10.85 1.58 -1.68
C ARG A 177 -11.17 2.31 -0.39
N GLU A 178 -12.29 1.94 0.23
CA GLU A 178 -12.78 2.53 1.47
C GLU A 178 -11.88 2.31 2.68
N TYR A 179 -10.98 1.34 2.63
CA TYR A 179 -10.05 1.03 3.73
C TYR A 179 -8.76 1.81 3.61
N LEU A 180 -8.35 2.22 2.40
CA LEU A 180 -7.18 3.06 2.20
C LEU A 180 -7.46 4.49 2.67
N LYS A 181 -6.69 4.95 3.65
CA LYS A 181 -6.81 6.29 4.24
C LYS A 181 -5.49 7.03 4.18
N VAL A 182 -5.60 8.36 4.26
CA VAL A 182 -4.49 9.27 4.48
C VAL A 182 -4.84 10.13 5.69
N CYS A 183 -3.95 10.21 6.66
CA CYS A 183 -4.19 10.96 7.88
C CYS A 183 -4.28 12.46 7.55
N ARG A 184 -5.41 13.09 7.90
CA ARG A 184 -5.64 14.53 7.64
C ARG A 184 -4.60 15.45 8.27
N PHE A 185 -3.96 15.01 9.36
CA PHE A 185 -2.97 15.83 10.08
C PHE A 185 -1.54 15.62 9.58
N CYS A 186 -1.06 14.37 9.54
CA CYS A 186 0.36 14.08 9.29
C CYS A 186 0.62 13.36 7.95
N GLN A 187 -0.38 13.22 7.09
CA GLN A 187 -0.26 12.63 5.75
C GLN A 187 0.29 11.19 5.72
N THR A 188 0.22 10.49 6.85
CA THR A 188 0.54 9.05 6.96
C THR A 188 -0.55 8.25 6.25
N CYS A 189 -0.15 7.35 5.35
CA CYS A 189 -1.03 6.37 4.70
C CYS A 189 -1.38 5.28 5.72
N PHE A 190 -2.64 4.84 5.81
CA PHE A 190 -3.00 3.75 6.73
C PHE A 190 -4.26 3.03 6.27
N ILE A 191 -4.43 1.79 6.70
CA ILE A 191 -5.55 0.93 6.34
C ILE A 191 -6.49 0.82 7.53
N GLU A 192 -7.74 1.21 7.32
CA GLU A 192 -8.74 1.27 8.38
C GLU A 192 -10.14 0.99 7.82
N PRO A 193 -10.75 -0.15 8.20
CA PRO A 193 -12.11 -0.51 7.78
C PRO A 193 -13.19 0.47 8.23
N ASP A 194 -13.04 1.12 9.40
CA ASP A 194 -14.01 2.11 9.84
C ASP A 194 -13.92 3.39 9.01
N LYS A 195 -14.93 3.61 8.16
CA LYS A 195 -15.05 4.77 7.27
C LYS A 195 -15.01 6.11 8.03
N ARG A 196 -15.34 6.13 9.33
CA ARG A 196 -15.35 7.33 10.18
C ARG A 196 -13.96 7.76 10.63
N VAL A 197 -12.99 6.85 10.61
CA VAL A 197 -11.63 7.14 11.05
C VAL A 197 -10.87 7.86 9.94
N VAL A 198 -10.39 9.07 10.27
CA VAL A 198 -9.63 9.94 9.34
C VAL A 198 -8.22 10.30 9.85
N TYR A 199 -7.78 9.67 10.94
CA TYR A 199 -6.45 9.88 11.56
C TYR A 199 -5.76 8.55 11.84
N CYS A 200 -4.44 8.48 11.60
CA CYS A 200 -3.63 7.25 11.66
C CYS A 200 -3.32 6.69 13.08
N GLY A 201 -4.14 7.00 14.09
CA GLY A 201 -3.95 6.47 15.45
C GLY A 201 -2.75 7.00 16.25
N LYS A 202 -1.79 7.70 15.64
CA LYS A 202 -0.70 8.38 16.39
C LYS A 202 -1.30 9.34 17.43
N ARG A 203 -0.74 9.38 18.65
CA ARG A 203 -1.28 10.15 19.80
C ARG A 203 -1.61 11.60 19.42
N LYS A 204 -0.68 12.30 18.77
CA LYS A 204 -0.88 13.68 18.30
C LYS A 204 -2.05 13.80 17.32
N CYS A 205 -2.18 12.88 16.36
CA CYS A 205 -3.26 12.89 15.37
C CYS A 205 -4.62 12.60 16.00
N ARG A 206 -4.70 11.66 16.96
CA ARG A 206 -5.93 11.39 17.71
C ARG A 206 -6.39 12.60 18.52
N SER A 207 -5.48 13.29 19.20
CA SER A 207 -5.80 14.51 19.94
C SER A 207 -6.33 15.61 19.01
N GLN A 208 -5.68 15.80 17.85
CA GLN A 208 -6.15 16.75 16.84
C GLN A 208 -7.56 16.41 16.34
N GLY A 209 -7.82 15.13 16.04
CA GLY A 209 -9.14 14.69 15.62
C GLY A 209 -10.23 14.88 16.67
N LYS A 210 -9.92 14.65 17.94
CA LYS A 210 -10.83 14.95 19.05
C LYS A 210 -11.13 16.44 19.15
N ASN A 211 -10.11 17.28 19.04
CA ASN A 211 -10.27 18.74 19.08
C ASN A 211 -11.10 19.26 17.91
N GLU A 212 -10.83 18.78 16.70
CA GLU A 212 -11.60 19.14 15.49
C GLU A 212 -13.06 18.71 15.62
N SER A 213 -13.32 17.49 16.07
CA SER A 213 -14.66 16.97 16.32
C SER A 213 -15.42 17.80 17.36
N ASN A 214 -14.75 18.14 18.47
CA ASN A 214 -15.32 19.00 19.53
C ASN A 214 -15.64 20.40 18.99
N ARG A 215 -14.76 20.98 18.16
CA ARG A 215 -14.97 22.28 17.53
C ARG A 215 -16.20 22.26 16.60
N ILE A 216 -16.31 21.24 15.75
CA ILE A 216 -17.47 21.07 14.85
C ILE A 216 -18.76 20.90 15.66
N ALA A 217 -18.74 20.06 16.71
CA ALA A 217 -19.88 19.86 17.58
C ALA A 217 -20.30 21.16 18.30
N TRP A 218 -19.34 21.96 18.77
CA TRP A 218 -19.61 23.27 19.37
C TRP A 218 -20.29 24.22 18.37
N HIS A 219 -19.76 24.37 17.16
CA HIS A 219 -20.38 25.23 16.14
C HIS A 219 -21.80 24.81 15.77
N ARG A 220 -22.06 23.50 15.64
CA ARG A 220 -23.41 22.97 15.38
C ARG A 220 -24.40 23.27 16.52
N ASN A 221 -23.93 23.25 17.76
CA ASN A 221 -24.79 23.45 18.93
C ASN A 221 -24.82 24.91 19.43
N LYS A 222 -23.96 25.80 18.92
CA LYS A 222 -23.83 27.20 19.35
C LYS A 222 -25.18 27.92 19.35
N ALA A 223 -25.98 27.76 18.29
CA ALA A 223 -27.29 28.40 18.16
C ALA A 223 -28.33 27.89 19.17
N LYS A 224 -28.27 26.61 19.57
CA LYS A 224 -29.14 26.05 20.62
C LYS A 224 -28.73 26.58 21.98
N TRP A 225 -27.42 26.68 22.21
CA TRP A 225 -26.85 27.17 23.47
C TRP A 225 -27.19 28.65 23.71
N THR A 226 -27.07 29.50 22.69
CA THR A 226 -27.43 30.92 22.79
C THR A 226 -28.92 31.16 22.98
N LYS A 227 -29.80 30.33 22.39
CA LYS A 227 -31.25 30.42 22.62
C LYS A 227 -31.62 30.08 24.07
N LYS A 228 -31.02 29.03 24.63
CA LYS A 228 -31.27 28.59 26.01
C LYS A 228 -30.93 29.69 27.04
N HIS A 229 -29.84 30.42 26.82
CA HIS A 229 -29.38 31.48 27.74
C HIS A 229 -29.98 32.86 27.49
N LYS A 230 -30.88 33.03 26.51
CA LYS A 230 -31.64 34.29 26.29
C LYS A 230 -33.07 34.25 26.87
N SER A 231 -33.54 33.07 27.28
CA SER A 231 -34.87 32.84 27.84
C SER A 231 -34.89 32.80 29.37
N GLU A 232 -33.75 33.09 30.00
CA GLU A 232 -33.55 33.30 31.45
C GLU A 232 -33.29 34.78 31.69
#